data_AF-A0A7L3JZH1-F1
#
_entry.id   AF-A0A7L3JZH1-F1
#
_cell.length_a   1.000
_cell.length_b   1.000
_cell.length_c   1.000
_cell.angle_alpha   90.00
_cell.angle_beta   90.00
_cell.angle_gamma   90.00
#
_symmetry.space_group_name_H-M   'P 1'
#
loop_
_entity.id
_entity.type
_entity.pdbx_description
1 polymer ?
#
loop_
_entity_poly.entity_id
_entity_poly.type
_entity_poly.pdbx_seq_one_letter_code
_entity_poly.pdbx_strand_id
1 'polypeptide(L)'
;LLFPVSNLCGKCRPRDTDLLQPSLNFLYWSLHQTTPCSQQRAVAVLLSNVSLLELLQKVLECTWLWSPPSRPACLSSEDALLCSGWLLVASLLLYQHRYNTEVHQTLSVDLTEVLNAVIFRNKKPILLLVSIMQFLKAVLRQNFSSSLLVIVGQNTAPGAPQPQPSSLQDTALHPLAMQQVFSLVVSLQNLLVHKDLLLSQAVVACLETLVEYLCVKNQDV
;
A
#
# COMPACT_ATOMS: atom_id res chain seq x y z
N LEU A 1 -18.14 18.17 -3.67
CA LEU A 1 -18.40 16.71 -3.71
C LEU A 1 -17.36 15.90 -2.96
N LEU A 2 -16.06 16.16 -3.15
CA LEU A 2 -14.98 15.43 -2.48
C LEU A 2 -15.09 15.42 -0.94
N PHE A 3 -15.31 16.57 -0.29
CA PHE A 3 -15.48 16.63 1.17
C PHE A 3 -16.70 15.83 1.68
N PRO A 4 -17.92 16.02 1.12
CA PRO A 4 -19.07 15.19 1.50
C PRO A 4 -18.85 13.68 1.35
N VAL A 5 -18.22 13.24 0.25
CA VAL A 5 -17.95 11.80 0.02
C VAL A 5 -16.91 11.28 1.00
N SER A 6 -15.84 12.04 1.25
CA SER A 6 -14.82 11.71 2.26
C SER A 6 -15.43 11.58 3.67
N ASN A 7 -16.33 12.50 4.04
CA ASN A 7 -17.01 12.48 5.33
C ASN A 7 -18.04 11.34 5.43
N LEU A 8 -18.72 11.02 4.33
CA LEU A 8 -19.60 9.85 4.26
C LEU A 8 -18.82 8.56 4.52
N CYS A 9 -17.68 8.37 3.84
CA CYS A 9 -16.81 7.21 4.07
C CYS A 9 -16.44 7.08 5.54
N GLY A 10 -16.02 8.17 6.19
CA GLY A 10 -15.64 8.15 7.61
C GLY A 10 -16.74 7.72 8.59
N LYS A 11 -18.01 7.69 8.15
CA LYS A 11 -19.15 7.21 8.96
C LYS A 11 -19.55 5.76 8.68
N CYS A 12 -19.03 5.18 7.61
CA CYS A 12 -19.32 3.80 7.23
C CYS A 12 -18.56 2.80 8.11
N ARG A 13 -19.03 1.56 8.12
CA ARG A 13 -18.30 0.41 8.65
C ARG A 13 -17.41 -0.17 7.54
N PRO A 14 -16.27 -0.79 7.86
CA PRO A 14 -15.36 -1.36 6.86
C PRO A 14 -15.96 -2.48 6.00
N ARG A 15 -17.16 -2.97 6.35
CA ARG A 15 -17.90 -3.99 5.60
C ARG A 15 -19.04 -3.43 4.74
N ASP A 16 -19.26 -2.13 4.74
CA ASP A 16 -20.31 -1.47 3.94
C ASP A 16 -19.87 -1.34 2.47
N THR A 17 -19.59 -2.49 1.83
CA THR A 17 -18.95 -2.60 0.51
C THR A 17 -19.71 -1.85 -0.59
N ASP A 18 -21.04 -1.93 -0.59
CA ASP A 18 -21.90 -1.29 -1.59
C ASP A 18 -21.76 0.24 -1.64
N LEU A 19 -21.50 0.87 -0.49
CA LEU A 19 -21.32 2.31 -0.39
C LEU A 19 -19.85 2.71 -0.48
N LEU A 20 -18.97 1.94 0.16
CA LEU A 20 -17.56 2.27 0.25
C LEU A 20 -16.80 2.05 -1.03
N GLN A 21 -17.03 0.95 -1.75
CA GLN A 21 -16.31 0.67 -2.98
C GLN A 21 -16.46 1.81 -4.02
N PRO A 22 -17.68 2.27 -4.38
CA PRO A 22 -17.82 3.38 -5.31
C PRO A 22 -17.29 4.70 -4.74
N SER A 23 -17.42 4.92 -3.42
CA SER A 23 -16.92 6.14 -2.79
C SER A 23 -15.39 6.23 -2.80
N LEU A 24 -14.69 5.14 -2.45
CA LEU A 24 -13.23 5.08 -2.51
C LEU A 24 -12.72 5.20 -3.95
N ASN A 25 -13.41 4.57 -4.91
CA ASN A 25 -13.09 4.73 -6.33
C ASN A 25 -13.29 6.18 -6.78
N PHE A 26 -14.37 6.85 -6.38
CA PHE A 26 -14.58 8.26 -6.66
C PHE A 26 -13.46 9.14 -6.11
N LEU A 27 -13.01 8.89 -4.87
CA LEU A 27 -11.89 9.61 -4.27
C LEU A 27 -10.57 9.35 -5.03
N TYR A 28 -10.30 8.09 -5.37
CA TYR A 28 -9.13 7.70 -6.17
C TYR A 28 -9.12 8.40 -7.53
N TRP A 29 -10.24 8.37 -8.25
CA TRP A 29 -10.40 9.04 -9.54
C TRP A 29 -10.29 10.57 -9.41
N SER A 30 -10.86 11.15 -8.36
CA SER A 30 -10.75 12.59 -8.09
C SER A 30 -9.30 13.04 -7.90
N LEU A 31 -8.46 12.19 -7.31
CA LEU A 31 -7.03 12.49 -7.20
C LEU A 31 -6.35 12.48 -8.57
N HIS A 32 -6.67 11.55 -9.47
CA HIS A 32 -5.96 11.42 -10.74
C HIS A 32 -6.45 12.33 -11.86
N GLN A 33 -7.74 12.69 -11.87
CA GLN A 33 -8.37 13.47 -12.95
C GLN A 33 -8.42 14.98 -12.67
N THR A 34 -7.96 15.44 -11.50
CA THR A 34 -7.97 16.87 -11.17
C THR A 34 -6.71 17.57 -11.68
N THR A 35 -6.85 18.87 -11.98
CA THR A 35 -5.70 19.71 -12.32
C THR A 35 -4.73 19.81 -11.14
N PRO A 36 -3.41 19.99 -11.37
CA PRO A 36 -2.42 20.00 -10.29
C PRO A 36 -2.72 20.98 -9.15
N CYS A 37 -3.25 22.16 -9.46
CA CYS A 37 -3.63 23.17 -8.46
C CYS A 37 -4.81 22.72 -7.57
N SER A 38 -5.75 21.97 -8.14
CA SER A 38 -6.90 21.41 -7.41
C SER A 38 -6.56 20.10 -6.70
N GLN A 39 -5.59 19.34 -7.24
CA GLN A 39 -5.11 18.07 -6.69
C GLN A 39 -4.50 18.28 -5.30
N GLN A 40 -3.66 19.30 -5.11
CA GLN A 40 -3.09 19.61 -3.79
C GLN A 40 -4.19 19.87 -2.75
N ARG A 41 -5.23 20.63 -3.11
CA ARG A 41 -6.37 20.90 -2.21
C ARG A 41 -7.16 19.63 -1.92
N ALA A 42 -7.40 18.81 -2.94
CA ALA A 42 -8.07 17.52 -2.79
C ALA A 42 -7.32 16.62 -1.80
N VAL A 43 -6.00 16.49 -1.95
CA VAL A 43 -5.13 15.72 -1.06
C VAL A 43 -5.21 16.25 0.37
N ALA A 44 -5.05 17.57 0.57
CA ALA A 44 -5.16 18.18 1.89
C ALA A 44 -6.50 17.87 2.58
N VAL A 45 -7.62 17.96 1.85
CA VAL A 45 -8.95 17.64 2.38
C VAL A 45 -9.08 16.16 2.79
N LEU A 46 -8.47 15.24 2.03
CA LEU A 46 -8.50 13.82 2.38
C LEU A 46 -7.59 13.50 3.57
N LEU A 47 -6.39 14.08 3.62
CA LEU A 47 -5.42 13.86 4.69
C LEU A 47 -5.80 14.55 6.01
N SER A 48 -6.63 15.58 5.96
CA SER A 48 -7.21 16.21 7.16
C SER A 48 -8.41 15.42 7.73
N ASN A 49 -8.98 14.47 6.97
CA ASN A 49 -10.13 13.71 7.43
C ASN A 49 -9.69 12.46 8.21
N VAL A 50 -9.58 12.60 9.52
CA VAL A 50 -9.18 11.52 10.44
C VAL A 50 -10.10 10.30 10.32
N SER A 51 -11.42 10.50 10.26
CA SER A 51 -12.38 9.38 10.17
C SER A 51 -12.23 8.58 8.87
N LEU A 52 -11.88 9.23 7.76
CA LEU A 52 -11.55 8.54 6.51
C LEU A 52 -10.26 7.71 6.68
N LEU A 53 -9.22 8.27 7.30
CA LEU A 53 -7.95 7.58 7.50
C LEU A 53 -8.10 6.37 8.44
N GLU A 54 -8.85 6.52 9.53
CA GLU A 54 -9.19 5.41 10.43
C GLU A 54 -9.99 4.31 9.73
N LEU A 55 -10.94 4.68 8.86
CA LEU A 55 -11.67 3.72 8.06
C LEU A 55 -10.73 2.99 7.11
N LEU A 56 -9.85 3.71 6.40
CA LEU A 56 -8.89 3.11 5.48
C LEU A 56 -7.99 2.12 6.20
N GLN A 57 -7.50 2.47 7.40
CA GLN A 57 -6.74 1.54 8.24
C GLN A 57 -7.53 0.24 8.49
N LYS A 58 -8.77 0.34 8.95
CA LYS A 58 -9.63 -0.83 9.23
C LYS A 58 -9.89 -1.66 7.96
N VAL A 59 -10.06 -1.02 6.81
CA VAL A 59 -10.23 -1.70 5.51
C VAL A 59 -8.94 -2.43 5.12
N LEU A 60 -7.76 -1.82 5.30
CA LEU A 60 -6.49 -2.47 5.01
C LEU A 60 -6.26 -3.69 5.91
N GLU A 61 -6.56 -3.60 7.21
CA GLU A 61 -6.47 -4.71 8.17
C GLU A 61 -7.35 -5.91 7.77
N CYS A 62 -8.49 -5.66 7.10
CA CYS A 62 -9.34 -6.73 6.57
C CYS A 62 -8.66 -7.58 5.48
N THR A 63 -7.57 -7.09 4.87
CA THR A 63 -6.77 -7.83 3.88
C THR A 63 -6.13 -9.09 4.47
N TRP A 64 -5.89 -9.10 5.78
CA TRP A 64 -5.15 -10.14 6.51
C TRP A 64 -6.07 -11.07 7.27
N LEU A 65 -7.18 -10.55 7.78
CA LEU A 65 -8.22 -11.31 8.48
C LEU A 65 -9.03 -12.20 7.52
N TRP A 66 -8.91 -11.98 6.21
CA TRP A 66 -9.71 -12.66 5.20
C TRP A 66 -9.11 -14.00 4.76
N SER A 67 -9.89 -15.07 4.88
CA SER A 67 -9.60 -16.37 4.26
C SER A 67 -10.08 -16.38 2.82
N PRO A 68 -9.23 -16.76 1.83
CA PRO A 68 -9.66 -16.78 0.43
C PRO A 68 -10.82 -17.76 0.24
N PRO A 69 -11.87 -17.39 -0.52
CA PRO A 69 -12.97 -18.29 -0.82
C PRO A 69 -12.47 -19.54 -1.56
N SER A 70 -13.07 -20.68 -1.25
CA SER A 70 -12.70 -22.00 -1.75
C SER A 70 -12.95 -22.20 -3.25
N ARG A 71 -13.48 -21.19 -3.96
CA ARG A 71 -13.87 -21.29 -5.36
C ARG A 71 -13.27 -20.13 -6.19
N PRO A 72 -12.53 -20.42 -7.27
CA PRO A 72 -11.94 -19.39 -8.12
C PRO A 72 -12.93 -19.02 -9.23
N ALA A 73 -13.78 -18.02 -8.99
CA ALA A 73 -14.47 -17.31 -10.07
C ALA A 73 -15.09 -16.01 -9.54
N CYS A 74 -14.68 -14.89 -10.16
CA CYS A 74 -15.09 -13.49 -9.89
C CYS A 74 -14.49 -12.82 -8.65
N LEU A 75 -14.20 -11.52 -8.79
CA LEU A 75 -13.84 -10.61 -7.69
C LEU A 75 -15.05 -10.50 -6.75
N SER A 76 -14.86 -10.80 -5.47
CA SER A 76 -15.89 -10.48 -4.46
C SER A 76 -16.05 -8.96 -4.35
N SER A 77 -17.23 -8.49 -3.93
CA SER A 77 -17.45 -7.08 -3.56
C SER A 77 -16.42 -6.61 -2.51
N GLU A 78 -16.06 -7.51 -1.59
CA GLU A 78 -15.04 -7.26 -0.57
C GLU A 78 -13.64 -7.15 -1.17
N ASP A 79 -13.26 -8.03 -2.11
CA ASP A 79 -11.96 -7.93 -2.79
C ASP A 79 -11.86 -6.61 -3.56
N ALA A 80 -12.95 -6.19 -4.22
CA ALA A 80 -13.00 -4.93 -4.94
C ALA A 80 -12.89 -3.71 -4.01
N LEU A 81 -13.50 -3.77 -2.82
CA LEU A 81 -13.33 -2.74 -1.78
C LEU A 81 -11.87 -2.67 -1.31
N LEU A 82 -11.25 -3.82 -1.00
CA LEU A 82 -9.85 -3.88 -0.60
C LEU A 82 -8.93 -3.31 -1.70
N CYS A 83 -9.16 -3.68 -2.95
CA CYS A 83 -8.43 -3.12 -4.10
C CYS A 83 -8.54 -1.60 -4.14
N SER A 84 -9.75 -1.06 -3.95
CA SER A 84 -10.02 0.39 -3.96
C SER A 84 -9.30 1.09 -2.79
N GLY A 85 -9.30 0.48 -1.60
CA GLY A 85 -8.58 0.97 -0.42
C GLY A 85 -7.06 1.03 -0.64
N TRP A 86 -6.44 -0.07 -1.10
CA TRP A 86 -5.01 -0.13 -1.38
C TRP A 86 -4.58 0.88 -2.43
N LEU A 87 -5.34 1.03 -3.53
CA LEU A 87 -5.05 2.00 -4.58
C LEU A 87 -5.18 3.44 -4.07
N LEU A 88 -6.21 3.75 -3.29
CA LEU A 88 -6.38 5.08 -2.71
C LEU A 88 -5.23 5.42 -1.77
N VAL A 89 -4.84 4.49 -0.88
CA VAL A 89 -3.71 4.71 0.05
C VAL A 89 -2.39 4.87 -0.70
N ALA A 90 -2.11 4.05 -1.71
CA ALA A 90 -0.92 4.20 -2.56
C ALA A 90 -0.86 5.58 -3.23
N SER A 91 -2.02 6.10 -3.65
CA SER A 91 -2.14 7.41 -4.30
C SER A 91 -1.97 8.56 -3.30
N LEU A 92 -2.61 8.45 -2.14
CA LEU A 92 -2.45 9.40 -1.04
C LEU A 92 -1.00 9.49 -0.60
N LEU A 93 -0.28 8.37 -0.50
CA LEU A 93 1.16 8.36 -0.24
C LEU A 93 1.92 9.16 -1.30
N LEU A 94 1.71 8.83 -2.58
CA LEU A 94 2.41 9.48 -3.68
C LEU A 94 2.20 11.00 -3.67
N TYR A 95 0.95 11.43 -3.48
CA TYR A 95 0.61 12.85 -3.49
C TYR A 95 0.98 13.57 -2.18
N GLN A 96 0.94 12.90 -1.04
CA GLN A 96 1.43 13.44 0.23
C GLN A 96 2.90 13.81 0.10
N HIS A 97 3.71 12.91 -0.45
CA HIS A 97 5.14 13.17 -0.68
C HIS A 97 5.36 14.28 -1.71
N ARG A 98 4.62 14.26 -2.82
CA ARG A 98 4.74 15.27 -3.89
C ARG A 98 4.42 16.69 -3.42
N TYR A 99 3.43 16.85 -2.55
CA TYR A 99 2.95 18.15 -2.09
C TYR A 99 3.40 18.50 -0.66
N ASN A 100 4.18 17.63 -0.01
CA ASN A 100 4.62 17.73 1.38
C ASN A 100 3.48 18.20 2.32
N THR A 101 2.31 17.60 2.16
CA THR A 101 1.11 18.01 2.90
C THR A 101 1.11 17.40 4.29
N GLU A 102 0.69 18.18 5.28
CA GLU A 102 0.57 17.74 6.67
C GLU A 102 -0.49 16.64 6.81
N VAL A 103 -0.20 15.67 7.67
CA VAL A 103 -1.07 14.52 7.93
C VAL A 103 -1.55 14.60 9.38
N HIS A 104 -2.86 14.45 9.58
CA HIS A 104 -3.45 14.50 10.91
C HIS A 104 -3.50 13.12 11.60
N GLN A 105 -3.48 12.03 10.83
CA GLN A 105 -3.51 10.66 11.33
C GLN A 105 -2.59 9.76 10.49
N THR A 106 -1.72 8.99 11.15
CA THR A 106 -0.85 8.03 10.47
C THR A 106 -1.53 6.68 10.30
N LEU A 107 -1.36 6.06 9.13
CA LEU A 107 -1.73 4.67 8.86
C LEU A 107 -0.60 3.75 9.31
N SER A 108 -0.93 2.68 10.04
CA SER A 108 0.03 1.62 10.35
C SER A 108 -0.17 0.43 9.42
N VAL A 109 0.90 -0.01 8.76
CA VAL A 109 0.87 -1.21 7.92
C VAL A 109 2.07 -2.10 8.25
N ASP A 110 1.85 -3.40 8.41
CA ASP A 110 2.91 -4.37 8.61
C ASP A 110 3.60 -4.69 7.27
N LEU A 111 4.89 -4.37 7.18
CA LEU A 111 5.70 -4.64 5.99
C LEU A 111 5.80 -6.14 5.70
N THR A 112 5.86 -6.96 6.73
CA THR A 112 5.98 -8.42 6.63
C THR A 112 4.74 -9.00 5.97
N GLU A 113 3.55 -8.54 6.34
CA GLU A 113 2.29 -8.98 5.75
C GLU A 113 2.18 -8.57 4.28
N VAL A 114 2.56 -7.32 3.95
CA VAL A 114 2.60 -6.81 2.58
C VAL A 114 3.56 -7.61 1.72
N LEU A 115 4.78 -7.85 2.20
CA LEU A 115 5.78 -8.65 1.48
C LEU A 115 5.31 -10.10 1.31
N ASN A 116 4.77 -10.72 2.36
CA ASN A 116 4.26 -12.08 2.30
C ASN A 116 3.10 -12.22 1.30
N ALA A 117 2.25 -11.20 1.17
CA ALA A 117 1.18 -11.18 0.18
C ALA A 117 1.70 -11.28 -1.26
N VAL A 118 2.84 -10.65 -1.55
CA VAL A 118 3.49 -10.66 -2.86
C VAL A 118 4.35 -11.92 -3.03
N ILE A 119 5.09 -12.32 -2.01
CA ILE A 119 6.03 -13.45 -2.04
C ILE A 119 5.27 -14.79 -2.15
N PHE A 120 4.33 -15.04 -1.25
CA PHE A 120 3.70 -16.36 -1.14
C PHE A 120 2.49 -16.52 -2.05
N ARG A 121 2.15 -15.48 -2.83
CA ARG A 121 1.01 -15.41 -3.74
C ARG A 121 -0.11 -16.34 -3.28
N ASN A 122 -0.70 -15.99 -2.13
CA ASN A 122 -1.91 -16.67 -1.68
C ASN A 122 -2.96 -16.54 -2.79
N LYS A 123 -3.99 -17.41 -2.82
CA LYS A 123 -5.06 -17.48 -3.84
C LYS A 123 -5.89 -16.19 -4.03
N LYS A 124 -5.37 -15.03 -3.63
CA LYS A 124 -5.87 -13.68 -3.82
C LYS A 124 -6.07 -13.37 -5.31
N PRO A 125 -7.09 -12.57 -5.63
CA PRO A 125 -7.34 -12.15 -7.00
C PRO A 125 -6.20 -11.27 -7.54
N ILE A 126 -5.98 -11.33 -8.85
CA ILE A 126 -4.90 -10.60 -9.53
C ILE A 126 -4.97 -9.10 -9.26
N LEU A 127 -6.18 -8.51 -9.28
CA LEU A 127 -6.35 -7.08 -9.04
C LEU A 127 -5.88 -6.66 -7.65
N LEU A 128 -6.17 -7.46 -6.62
CA LEU A 128 -5.74 -7.16 -5.24
C LEU A 128 -4.23 -7.23 -5.12
N LEU A 129 -3.61 -8.22 -5.76
CA LEU A 129 -2.15 -8.33 -5.83
C LEU A 129 -1.55 -7.10 -6.53
N VAL A 130 -2.11 -6.69 -7.67
CA VAL A 130 -1.68 -5.48 -8.38
C VAL A 130 -1.83 -4.23 -7.48
N SER A 131 -2.94 -4.07 -6.76
CA SER A 131 -3.15 -2.94 -5.85
C SER A 131 -2.14 -2.91 -4.71
N ILE A 132 -1.83 -4.05 -4.09
CA ILE A 132 -0.81 -4.16 -3.04
C ILE A 132 0.59 -3.83 -3.62
N MET A 133 0.87 -4.26 -4.85
CA MET A 133 2.13 -3.92 -5.52
C MET A 133 2.25 -2.44 -5.85
N GLN A 134 1.16 -1.75 -6.23
CA GLN A 134 1.17 -0.30 -6.41
C GLN A 134 1.44 0.43 -5.08
N PHE A 135 0.92 -0.08 -3.96
CA PHE A 135 1.26 0.42 -2.64
C PHE A 135 2.75 0.19 -2.32
N LEU A 136 3.26 -1.03 -2.50
CA LEU A 136 4.67 -1.36 -2.25
C LEU A 136 5.60 -0.46 -3.07
N LYS A 137 5.25 -0.24 -4.34
CA LYS A 137 5.94 0.69 -5.23
C LYS A 137 5.93 2.12 -4.69
N ALA A 138 4.79 2.63 -4.22
CA ALA A 138 4.70 3.98 -3.64
C ALA A 138 5.59 4.12 -2.39
N VAL A 139 5.63 3.10 -1.54
CA VAL A 139 6.46 3.07 -0.33
C VAL A 139 7.95 3.00 -0.66
N LEU A 140 8.34 2.15 -1.62
CA LEU A 140 9.73 2.02 -2.09
C LEU A 140 10.26 3.35 -2.65
N ARG A 141 9.45 4.06 -3.45
CA ARG A 141 9.83 5.39 -3.98
C ARG A 141 10.09 6.43 -2.91
N GLN A 142 9.45 6.28 -1.76
CA GLN A 142 9.57 7.22 -0.64
C GLN A 142 10.60 6.76 0.37
N ASN A 143 11.40 5.73 0.06
CA ASN A 143 12.37 5.15 0.98
C ASN A 143 11.77 4.83 2.36
N PHE A 144 10.52 4.35 2.39
CA PHE A 144 9.81 4.03 3.64
C PHE A 144 9.64 5.23 4.60
N SER A 145 9.81 6.45 4.08
CA SER A 145 9.76 7.71 4.84
C SER A 145 8.56 8.52 4.37
N SER A 146 7.44 8.40 5.09
CA SER A 146 6.22 9.16 4.81
C SER A 146 5.59 9.65 6.11
N SER A 147 5.09 10.88 6.11
CA SER A 147 4.29 11.42 7.23
C SER A 147 2.93 10.74 7.34
N LEU A 148 2.47 10.03 6.29
CA LEU A 148 1.20 9.30 6.28
C LEU A 148 1.33 7.88 6.84
N LEU A 149 2.46 7.23 6.63
CA LEU A 149 2.60 5.79 6.85
C LEU A 149 3.68 5.49 7.89
N VAL A 150 3.25 4.76 8.92
CA VAL A 150 4.14 4.11 9.88
C VAL A 150 4.24 2.64 9.50
N ILE A 151 5.46 2.18 9.28
CA ILE A 151 5.72 0.82 8.84
C ILE A 151 6.09 0.00 10.07
N VAL A 152 5.17 -0.88 10.46
CA VAL A 152 5.30 -1.72 11.65
C VAL A 152 6.00 -3.00 11.20
N GLY A 153 7.33 -3.01 11.25
CA GLY A 153 8.11 -4.01 10.52
C GLY A 153 9.16 -4.76 11.31
N GLN A 154 9.15 -4.69 12.65
CA GLN A 154 9.92 -5.56 13.54
C GLN A 154 9.17 -5.66 14.87
N ASN A 155 9.06 -6.86 15.44
CA ASN A 155 8.45 -7.16 16.73
C ASN A 155 8.76 -6.08 17.78
N THR A 156 7.90 -5.07 17.88
CA THR A 156 7.96 -4.08 18.96
C THR A 156 7.00 -4.54 20.02
N ALA A 157 7.34 -5.65 20.67
CA ALA A 157 6.87 -5.86 22.03
C ALA A 157 7.54 -4.76 22.88
N PRO A 158 6.79 -3.91 23.59
CA PRO A 158 7.36 -2.88 24.45
C PRO A 158 8.05 -3.57 25.63
N GLY A 159 9.33 -3.93 25.48
CA GLY A 159 10.15 -4.51 26.55
C GLY A 159 11.08 -5.68 26.21
N ALA A 160 11.18 -6.13 24.94
CA ALA A 160 12.17 -7.16 24.56
C ALA A 160 13.40 -6.51 23.89
N PRO A 161 14.64 -6.96 24.20
CA PRO A 161 15.85 -6.40 23.60
C PRO A 161 15.82 -6.55 22.08
N GLN A 162 16.02 -5.42 21.42
CA GLN A 162 16.15 -5.21 19.98
C GLN A 162 16.91 -6.38 19.32
N PRO A 163 16.33 -7.12 18.35
CA PRO A 163 17.12 -8.05 17.55
C PRO A 163 18.11 -7.21 16.75
N GLN A 164 19.38 -7.29 17.11
CA GLN A 164 20.46 -6.67 16.37
C GLN A 164 20.37 -7.11 14.89
N PRO A 165 20.40 -6.18 13.91
CA PRO A 165 20.56 -6.56 12.52
C PRO A 165 21.86 -7.36 12.41
N SER A 166 21.75 -8.62 12.02
CA SER A 166 22.83 -9.62 12.12
C SER A 166 23.95 -9.40 11.10
N SER A 167 23.87 -8.34 10.28
CA SER A 167 24.89 -7.95 9.33
C SER A 167 24.92 -6.42 9.14
N LEU A 168 26.11 -5.85 8.94
CA LEU A 168 26.29 -4.43 8.59
C LEU A 168 25.52 -4.03 7.31
N GLN A 169 25.28 -4.98 6.41
CA GLN A 169 24.55 -4.78 5.15
C GLN A 169 23.03 -4.66 5.36
N ASP A 170 22.46 -5.37 6.35
CA ASP A 170 21.03 -5.26 6.69
C ASP A 170 20.70 -3.92 7.40
N THR A 171 21.68 -3.29 8.05
CA THR A 171 21.53 -1.95 8.63
C THR A 171 21.40 -0.87 7.55
N ALA A 172 22.09 -1.01 6.41
CA ALA A 172 22.05 -0.05 5.30
C ALA A 172 20.71 -0.10 4.52
N LEU A 173 20.10 -1.28 4.43
CA LEU A 173 18.86 -1.52 3.67
C LEU A 173 17.57 -1.30 4.48
N HIS A 174 17.69 -0.98 5.77
CA HIS A 174 16.56 -0.76 6.66
C HIS A 174 15.53 0.18 6.02
N PRO A 175 14.24 -0.22 5.98
CA PRO A 175 13.60 -1.30 6.75
C PRO A 175 13.54 -2.69 6.07
N LEU A 176 14.16 -2.88 4.91
CA LEU A 176 14.19 -4.19 4.24
C LEU A 176 15.46 -4.98 4.60
N ALA A 177 15.32 -6.28 4.88
CA ALA A 177 16.47 -7.19 4.98
C ALA A 177 16.88 -7.72 3.59
N MET A 178 18.16 -8.02 3.39
CA MET A 178 18.67 -8.53 2.10
C MET A 178 17.94 -9.81 1.66
N GLN A 179 17.61 -10.70 2.61
CA GLN A 179 16.85 -11.91 2.35
C GLN A 179 15.43 -11.63 1.83
N GLN A 180 14.76 -10.60 2.36
CA GLN A 180 13.43 -10.19 1.92
C GLN A 180 13.47 -9.60 0.52
N VAL A 181 14.51 -8.81 0.20
CA VAL A 181 14.74 -8.27 -1.15
C VAL A 181 14.94 -9.42 -2.15
N PHE A 182 15.78 -10.40 -1.81
CA PHE A 182 16.02 -11.55 -2.69
C PHE A 182 14.73 -12.36 -2.93
N SER A 183 14.00 -12.67 -1.86
CA SER A 183 12.72 -13.39 -1.94
C SER A 183 11.68 -12.63 -2.77
N LEU A 184 11.62 -11.30 -2.60
CA LEU A 184 10.74 -10.42 -3.35
C LEU A 184 11.10 -10.43 -4.85
N VAL A 185 12.38 -10.29 -5.20
CA VAL A 185 12.85 -10.33 -6.60
C VAL A 185 12.49 -11.66 -7.26
N VAL A 186 12.76 -12.79 -6.58
CA VAL A 186 12.43 -14.13 -7.09
C VAL A 186 10.93 -14.29 -7.29
N SER A 187 10.11 -13.85 -6.33
CA SER A 187 8.65 -13.92 -6.48
C SER A 187 8.14 -13.04 -7.63
N LEU A 188 8.62 -11.80 -7.73
CA LEU A 188 8.27 -10.88 -8.81
C LEU A 188 8.65 -11.50 -10.17
N GLN A 189 9.84 -12.07 -10.32
CA GLN A 189 10.23 -12.78 -11.54
C GLN A 189 9.32 -13.97 -11.85
N ASN A 190 8.93 -14.76 -10.85
CA ASN A 190 7.97 -15.85 -11.03
C ASN A 190 6.57 -15.34 -11.45
N LEU A 191 6.18 -14.16 -11.00
CA LEU A 191 4.92 -13.53 -11.42
C LEU A 191 4.97 -13.07 -12.88
N LEU A 192 6.12 -12.69 -13.45
CA LEU A 192 6.26 -12.34 -14.88
C LEU A 192 5.95 -13.50 -15.82
N VAL A 193 6.14 -14.75 -15.37
CA VAL A 193 5.84 -15.94 -16.19
C VAL A 193 4.32 -16.08 -16.43
N HIS A 194 3.48 -15.36 -15.66
CA HIS A 194 2.04 -15.37 -15.85
C HIS A 194 1.65 -14.49 -17.05
N LYS A 195 0.77 -15.03 -17.91
CA LYS A 195 0.29 -14.38 -19.14
C LYS A 195 -0.76 -13.27 -18.91
N ASP A 196 -0.70 -12.56 -17.78
CA ASP A 196 -1.61 -11.44 -17.49
C ASP A 196 -0.89 -10.11 -17.69
N LEU A 197 -1.43 -9.28 -18.59
CA LEU A 197 -0.81 -8.02 -18.96
C LEU A 197 -0.75 -7.03 -17.78
N LEU A 198 -1.82 -6.91 -16.99
CA LEU A 198 -1.89 -5.97 -15.87
C LEU A 198 -0.92 -6.38 -14.76
N LEU A 199 -0.86 -7.67 -14.46
CA LEU A 199 0.10 -8.21 -13.50
C LEU A 199 1.53 -7.99 -13.96
N SER A 200 1.84 -8.32 -15.22
CA SER A 200 3.19 -8.15 -15.77
C SER A 200 3.66 -6.69 -15.70
N GLN A 201 2.80 -5.73 -16.06
CA GLN A 201 3.10 -4.29 -15.94
C GLN A 201 3.33 -3.86 -14.50
N ALA A 202 2.48 -4.31 -13.56
CA ALA A 202 2.65 -4.00 -12.14
C ALA A 202 3.96 -4.57 -11.59
N VAL A 203 4.32 -5.79 -12.00
CA VAL A 203 5.56 -6.47 -11.61
C VAL A 203 6.79 -5.76 -12.14
N VAL A 204 6.83 -5.43 -13.44
CA VAL A 204 7.93 -4.68 -14.04
C VAL A 204 8.10 -3.34 -13.32
N ALA A 205 7.02 -2.58 -13.14
CA ALA A 205 7.09 -1.28 -12.47
C ALA A 205 7.53 -1.37 -11.00
N CYS A 206 7.18 -2.46 -10.31
CA CYS A 206 7.64 -2.72 -8.94
C CYS A 206 9.12 -3.11 -8.90
N LEU A 207 9.59 -3.94 -9.84
CA LEU A 207 11.00 -4.31 -9.98
C LEU A 207 11.88 -3.10 -10.31
N GLU A 208 11.46 -2.26 -11.26
CA GLU A 208 12.16 -1.01 -11.61
C GLU A 208 12.34 -0.13 -10.38
N THR A 209 11.24 0.09 -9.64
CA THR A 209 11.27 0.91 -8.42
C THR A 209 12.10 0.29 -7.30
N LEU A 210 12.12 -1.03 -7.18
CA LEU A 210 12.97 -1.74 -6.22
C LEU A 210 14.45 -1.58 -6.58
N VAL A 211 14.80 -1.68 -7.86
CA VAL A 211 16.18 -1.44 -8.33
C VAL A 211 16.59 0.00 -8.09
N GLU A 212 15.72 0.98 -8.40
CA GLU A 212 15.95 2.40 -8.09
C GLU A 212 16.22 2.61 -6.59
N TYR A 213 15.39 2.02 -5.72
CA TYR A 213 15.58 2.07 -4.26
C TYR A 213 16.95 1.51 -3.83
N LEU A 214 17.32 0.33 -4.35
CA LEU A 214 18.60 -0.30 -4.03
C LEU A 214 19.79 0.52 -4.56
N CYS A 215 19.67 1.13 -5.74
CA CYS A 215 20.70 1.99 -6.31
C CYS A 215 20.94 3.24 -5.45
N VAL A 216 19.87 3.92 -5.01
CA VAL A 216 19.98 5.08 -4.11
C VAL A 216 20.64 4.67 -2.79
N LYS A 217 20.17 3.58 -2.18
CA LYS A 217 20.73 3.08 -0.92
C LYS A 217 22.19 2.63 -1.01
N ASN A 218 22.61 2.09 -2.15
CA ASN A 218 24.01 1.72 -2.36
C ASN A 218 24.93 2.94 -2.59
N GLN A 219 24.40 4.10 -2.97
CA GLN A 219 25.18 5.34 -3.10
C GLN A 219 25.36 6.07 -1.77
N ASP A 220 24.51 5.77 -0.78
CA ASP A 220 24.58 6.33 0.58
C ASP A 220 25.60 5.62 1.50
N VAL A 221 26.34 4.63 0.99
CA VAL A 221 27.38 3.82 1.69
C VAL A 221 28.77 4.16 1.17
#